data_AF-A0A9E3BWG8-F1
#
_entry.id   AF-A0A9E3BWG8-F1
#
_cell.length_a   1.000
_cell.length_b   1.000
_cell.length_c   1.000
_cell.angle_alpha   90.00
_cell.angle_beta   90.00
_cell.angle_gamma   90.00
#
_symmetry.space_group_name_H-M   'P 1'
#
loop_
_entity.id
_entity.type
_entity.pdbx_description
1 polymer ?
#
loop_
_entity_poly.entity_id
_entity_poly.type
_entity_poly.pdbx_seq_one_letter_code
_entity_poly.pdbx_strand_id
1 'polypeptide(L)' 'MRPFEGIRVIDATHVLAGPFAAHQLAAPEADVIKAEHPDEPDQSRSGGTDPALAERPMGTGF' A
#
# COMPACT_ATOMS: atom_id res chain seq x y z
N MET A 1 -7.71 -11.39 20.58
CA MET A 1 -6.36 -11.75 20.13
C MET A 1 -6.29 -11.40 18.65
N ARG A 2 -5.35 -10.56 18.21
CA ARG A 2 -5.17 -10.19 16.81
C ARG A 2 -3.99 -10.97 16.23
N PRO A 3 -4.14 -11.68 15.10
CA PRO A 3 -3.14 -12.65 14.66
C PRO A 3 -1.73 -12.09 14.44
N PHE A 4 -1.59 -10.85 13.95
CA PHE A 4 -0.27 -10.27 13.61
C PHE A 4 0.11 -9.05 14.45
N GLU A 5 -0.57 -8.84 15.57
CA GLU A 5 -0.24 -7.75 16.49
C GLU A 5 1.22 -7.85 16.98
N GLY A 6 1.95 -6.73 16.87
CA GLY A 6 3.37 -6.64 17.22
C GLY A 6 4.34 -7.06 16.10
N ILE A 7 3.85 -7.55 14.96
CA ILE A 7 4.68 -7.79 13.77
C ILE A 7 4.80 -6.49 12.97
N ARG A 8 6.02 -6.15 12.56
CA ARG A 8 6.30 -5.03 11.65
C ARG A 8 6.77 -5.56 10.30
N VAL A 9 6.18 -5.05 9.22
CA VAL A 9 6.47 -5.43 7.84
C VAL A 9 6.92 -4.20 7.07
N ILE A 10 8.03 -4.32 6.33
CA ILE A 10 8.41 -3.32 5.33
C ILE A 10 7.90 -3.80 3.98
N ASP A 11 6.94 -3.07 3.42
CA ASP A 11 6.40 -3.33 2.09
C ASP A 11 7.11 -2.46 1.04
N ALA A 12 8.12 -3.06 0.40
CA ALA A 12 8.84 -2.49 -0.74
C ALA A 12 8.31 -3.00 -2.10
N THR A 13 7.07 -3.49 -2.14
CA THR A 13 6.47 -4.04 -3.36
C THR A 13 5.74 -2.96 -4.17
N HIS A 14 5.33 -3.29 -5.39
CA HIS A 14 4.66 -2.34 -6.29
C HIS A 14 3.50 -2.97 -7.06
N VAL A 15 2.64 -2.12 -7.61
CA VAL A 15 1.53 -2.46 -8.52
C VAL A 15 0.39 -3.20 -7.81
N LEU A 16 0.37 -4.54 -7.81
CA LEU A 16 -0.80 -5.28 -7.34
C LEU A 16 -0.46 -6.46 -6.43
N ALA A 17 0.26 -7.46 -6.93
CA ALA A 17 0.42 -8.72 -6.19
C ALA A 17 1.06 -8.54 -4.80
N GLY A 18 2.11 -7.72 -4.74
CA GLY A 18 2.79 -7.40 -3.49
C GLY A 18 1.96 -6.50 -2.56
N PRO A 19 1.47 -5.34 -3.01
CA PRO A 19 0.62 -4.47 -2.18
C PRO A 19 -0.63 -5.19 -1.68
N PHE A 20 -1.23 -6.07 -2.49
CA PHE A 20 -2.34 -6.92 -2.08
C PHE A 20 -1.94 -7.85 -0.94
N ALA A 21 -0.81 -8.57 -1.06
CA ALA A 21 -0.33 -9.45 0.00
C ALA A 21 -0.02 -8.67 1.29
N ALA A 22 0.64 -7.51 1.19
CA ALA A 22 0.92 -6.64 2.33
C ALA A 22 -0.36 -6.11 3.00
N HIS A 23 -1.38 -5.75 2.21
CA HIS A 23 -2.69 -5.37 2.71
C HIS A 23 -3.36 -6.51 3.50
N GLN A 24 -3.25 -7.76 3.03
CA GLN A 24 -3.75 -8.92 3.79
C GLN A 24 -3.01 -9.12 5.12
N LEU A 25 -1.76 -8.68 5.26
CA LEU A 25 -1.03 -8.71 6.53
C LEU A 25 -1.43 -7.57 7.47
N ALA A 26 -1.76 -6.39 6.93
CA ALA A 26 -2.23 -5.26 7.71
C ALA A 26 -3.60 -5.50 8.36
N ALA A 27 -4.52 -6.19 7.65
CA ALA A 27 -5.87 -6.45 8.14
C ALA A 27 -5.97 -7.16 9.52
N PRO A 28 -5.18 -8.22 9.81
CA PRO A 28 -5.06 -8.83 11.13
C PRO A 28 -4.05 -8.13 12.07
N GLU A 29 -3.75 -6.86 11.78
CA GLU A 29 -3.01 -5.88 12.61
C GLU A 29 -1.49 -6.05 12.71
N ALA A 30 -0.86 -6.40 11.60
CA ALA A 30 0.57 -6.09 11.40
C ALA A 30 0.77 -4.57 11.16
N ASP A 31 1.86 -4.02 11.66
CA ASP A 31 2.35 -2.68 11.34
C ASP A 31 3.07 -2.70 9.99
N VAL A 32 2.32 -2.46 8.91
CA VAL A 32 2.83 -2.48 7.54
C VAL A 32 3.25 -1.08 7.11
N ILE A 33 4.55 -0.92 6.86
CA ILE A 33 5.15 0.33 6.40
C ILE A 33 5.45 0.19 4.92
N LYS A 34 4.72 0.94 4.09
CA LYS A 34 4.99 1.04 2.66
C LYS A 34 6.25 1.90 2.43
N ALA A 35 7.29 1.29 1.88
CA ALA A 35 8.53 1.98 1.49
C ALA A 35 8.53 2.18 -0.03
N GLU A 36 8.75 3.42 -0.46
CA GLU A 36 8.72 3.81 -1.87
C GLU A 36 9.84 4.81 -2.17
N HIS A 37 10.22 4.90 -3.45
CA HIS A 37 11.16 5.92 -3.90
C HIS A 37 10.52 7.31 -3.77
N PRO A 38 11.22 8.32 -3.24
CA PRO A 38 10.64 9.64 -2.99
C PRO A 38 10.19 10.36 -4.25
N ASP A 39 10.93 10.18 -5.36
CA ASP A 39 10.65 10.85 -6.64
C ASP A 39 9.89 9.94 -7.64
N GLU A 40 9.79 8.64 -7.37
CA GLU A 40 9.19 7.65 -8.27
C GLU A 40 8.38 6.64 -7.44
N PRO A 41 7.27 7.07 -6.84
CA PRO A 41 6.46 6.20 -6.00
C PRO A 41 5.72 5.14 -6.83
N ASP A 42 4.99 4.24 -6.15
CA ASP A 42 4.18 3.22 -6.83
C ASP A 42 3.27 3.82 -7.92
N GLN A 43 3.29 3.26 -9.13
CA GLN A 43 2.56 3.79 -10.30
C GLN A 43 1.04 3.82 -10.08
N SER A 44 0.55 2.97 -9.19
CA SER A 44 -0.86 2.94 -8.81
C SER A 44 -1.34 4.20 -8.09
N ARG A 45 -0.43 5.02 -7.52
CA ARG A 45 -0.77 6.28 -6.82
C ARG A 45 -1.49 7.31 -7.68
N SER A 46 -1.38 7.23 -9.01
CA SER A 46 -2.07 8.12 -9.95
C SER A 46 -3.17 7.42 -10.75
N GLY A 47 -3.40 6.12 -10.50
CA GLY A 47 -4.41 5.34 -11.21
C GLY A 47 -5.80 5.44 -10.60
N GLY A 48 -6.82 5.01 -11.35
CA GLY A 48 -8.21 4.93 -10.88
C GLY A 48 -9.13 6.00 -11.46
N THR A 49 -10.37 6.02 -10.96
CA THR A 49 -11.45 6.84 -11.52
C THR A 49 -11.78 8.07 -10.69
N ASP A 50 -11.08 8.29 -9.57
CA ASP A 50 -11.23 9.49 -8.73
C ASP A 50 -10.07 10.46 -9.00
N PRO A 51 -10.30 11.55 -9.77
CA PRO A 51 -9.25 12.51 -10.10
C PRO A 51 -8.73 13.25 -8.87
N ALA A 52 -9.59 13.54 -7.89
CA ALA A 52 -9.21 14.30 -6.71
C ALA A 52 -8.26 13.50 -5.80
N LEU A 53 -8.42 12.17 -5.77
CA LEU A 53 -7.49 11.28 -5.07
C LEU A 53 -6.21 11.03 -5.86
N ALA A 54 -6.29 10.91 -7.19
CA ALA A 54 -5.11 10.77 -8.06
C ALA A 54 -4.18 11.99 -8.00
N GLU A 55 -4.73 13.20 -7.91
CA GLU A 55 -3.97 14.45 -7.68
C GLU A 55 -3.24 14.46 -6.33
N ARG A 56 -3.67 13.63 -5.37
CA ARG A 56 -3.16 13.55 -3.99
C ARG A 56 -2.32 12.30 -3.72
N PRO A 57 -1.60 11.79 -4.73
CA PRO A 57 -0.99 10.45 -4.76
C PRO A 57 -1.73 9.31 -4.01
N MET A 58 -3.06 9.31 -4.06
CA MET A 58 -3.94 8.35 -3.41
C MET A 58 -4.85 7.64 -4.44
N GLY A 59 -4.27 7.30 -5.59
CA GLY A 59 -4.96 6.58 -6.65
C GLY A 59 -5.77 5.40 -6.14
N THR A 60 -6.92 5.17 -6.74
CA THR A 60 -7.90 4.14 -6.35
C THR A 60 -7.89 2.94 -7.28
N GLY A 61 -7.07 2.99 -8.34
CA GLY A 61 -6.94 1.91 -9.30
C GLY A 61 -5.95 0.86 -8.82
N PHE A 62 -6.43 -0.39 -8.71
CA PHE A 62 -5.65 -1.59 -8.41
C PHE A 62 -6.41 -2.81 -8.95
#